data_AF-A0AAN8SAN3-F1
#
_entry.id   AF-A0AAN8SAN3-F1
#
_cell.length_a   1.000
_cell.length_b   1.000
_cell.length_c   1.000
_cell.angle_alpha   90.00
_cell.angle_beta   90.00
_cell.angle_gamma   90.00
#
_symmetry.space_group_name_H-M   'P 1'
#
loop_
_entity.id
_entity.type
_entity.pdbx_description
1 polymer ?
#
loop_
_entity_poly.entity_id
_entity_poly.type
_entity_poly.pdbx_seq_one_letter_code
_entity_poly.pdbx_strand_id
1 'polypeptide(L)'
;MSRMVRMFEFSTPDELKYVFYPAVGTRCNFQVQAPNDAHIALTRGPVEEDPMYEVFIGGWRNSKSVIRKNRTKPDVAEVDSPNVLSEGELRGFWISWDGGRISVGRQGEDQPCLTHEDPEMFQVGFLGFCTGWGASGNWVVEEPPKREAYWEKASNGAVPANVVPGGTDAETGDVLLVARAEHEGAVIPGKFVPAHGVAYVCWGGAEHAKQEYEILCGVEPQWVSAQDGEVPPGALEAGKSEDGEVFYIGRVNDGEKLMIGKVQTSHKVCYVPYGGSELAYPNYEVLVV
;
A
#
# COMPACT_ATOMS: atom_id res chain seq x y z
N MET A 1 -0.03 26.93 10.40
CA MET A 1 -0.30 26.04 11.56
C MET A 1 0.38 24.72 11.25
N SER A 2 1.35 24.29 12.08
CA SER A 2 2.06 23.02 11.84
C SER A 2 1.05 21.87 11.94
N ARG A 3 0.91 21.09 10.87
CA ARG A 3 0.07 19.89 10.86
C ARG A 3 0.66 18.93 11.92
N MET A 4 -0.13 18.51 12.91
CA MET A 4 0.30 17.46 13.83
C MET A 4 0.52 16.19 13.02
N VAL A 5 1.77 15.73 12.97
CA VAL A 5 2.15 14.44 12.42
C VAL A 5 1.74 13.37 13.44
N ARG A 6 1.00 12.36 12.99
CA ARG A 6 0.62 11.23 13.85
C ARG A 6 1.72 10.18 13.79
N MET A 7 1.90 9.44 14.88
CA MET A 7 2.88 8.36 14.99
C MET A 7 2.18 7.13 15.57
N PHE A 8 2.59 5.95 15.14
CA PHE A 8 2.14 4.68 15.71
C PHE A 8 3.32 3.91 16.32
N GLU A 9 3.03 3.05 17.29
CA GLU A 9 4.03 2.35 18.09
C GLU A 9 3.90 0.84 17.96
N PHE A 10 5.03 0.14 17.90
CA PHE A 10 5.09 -1.32 17.91
C PHE A 10 6.47 -1.81 18.39
N SER A 11 6.58 -3.11 18.65
CA SER A 11 7.85 -3.74 19.04
C SER A 11 8.22 -4.87 18.08
N THR A 12 9.52 -5.07 17.88
CA THR A 12 10.08 -6.16 17.08
C THR A 12 10.88 -7.09 18.00
N PRO A 13 10.70 -8.41 17.89
CA PRO A 13 11.45 -9.37 18.70
C PRO A 13 12.90 -9.49 18.22
N ASP A 14 13.69 -10.27 18.97
CA ASP A 14 15.00 -10.78 18.55
C ASP A 14 14.82 -11.85 17.46
N GLU A 15 14.47 -11.40 16.25
CA GLU A 15 14.22 -12.23 15.07
C GLU A 15 14.26 -11.38 13.80
N LEU A 16 14.89 -11.89 12.73
CA LEU A 16 14.83 -11.29 11.40
C LEU A 16 13.46 -11.52 10.73
N LYS A 17 12.43 -10.85 11.25
CA LYS A 17 11.08 -10.89 10.72
C LYS A 17 10.52 -9.49 10.56
N TYR A 18 10.29 -9.08 9.31
CA TYR A 18 9.80 -7.74 9.00
C TYR A 18 8.30 -7.60 9.27
N VAL A 19 7.94 -6.47 9.87
CA VAL A 19 6.56 -5.97 9.91
C VAL A 19 6.44 -4.88 8.85
N PHE A 20 5.55 -5.08 7.88
CA PHE A 20 5.41 -4.18 6.73
C PHE A 20 4.26 -3.18 6.91
N TYR A 21 4.53 -1.94 6.49
CA TYR A 21 3.55 -0.85 6.42
C TYR A 21 3.61 -0.19 5.03
N PRO A 22 2.48 0.32 4.52
CA PRO A 22 2.47 1.05 3.24
C PRO A 22 3.42 2.25 3.26
N ALA A 23 4.22 2.39 2.20
CA ALA A 23 5.10 3.53 2.00
C ALA A 23 4.33 4.63 1.24
N VAL A 24 3.96 5.71 1.94
CA VAL A 24 3.25 6.84 1.31
C VAL A 24 4.18 8.04 1.13
N GLY A 25 4.24 8.55 -0.09
CA GLY A 25 5.16 9.64 -0.46
C GLY A 25 6.57 9.10 -0.70
N THR A 26 7.58 9.90 -0.35
CA THR A 26 9.00 9.61 -0.62
C THR A 26 9.88 9.75 0.61
N ARG A 27 9.29 9.90 1.81
CA ARG A 27 10.01 10.03 3.08
C ARG A 27 9.18 9.48 4.24
N CYS A 28 9.85 8.86 5.20
CA CYS A 28 9.29 8.43 6.48
C CYS A 28 10.21 8.87 7.62
N ASN A 29 9.66 9.49 8.66
CA ASN A 29 10.37 9.72 9.90
C ASN A 29 10.01 8.62 10.91
N PHE A 30 10.98 8.17 11.69
CA PHE A 30 10.76 7.14 12.71
C PHE A 30 11.73 7.31 13.88
N GLN A 31 11.43 6.66 14.99
CA GLN A 31 12.33 6.51 16.13
C GLN A 31 12.42 5.04 16.50
N VAL A 32 13.58 4.64 17.01
CA VAL A 32 13.83 3.28 17.48
C VAL A 32 14.66 3.30 18.76
N GLN A 33 14.28 2.46 19.71
CA GLN A 33 15.04 2.12 20.91
C GLN A 33 15.46 0.66 20.76
N ALA A 34 16.74 0.43 20.54
CA ALA A 34 17.35 -0.88 20.37
C ALA A 34 18.86 -0.79 20.65
N PRO A 35 19.51 -1.87 21.13
CA PRO A 35 20.95 -1.86 21.36
C PRO A 35 21.79 -1.84 20.06
N ASN A 36 21.27 -2.41 18.98
CA ASN A 36 21.90 -2.55 17.66
C ASN A 36 20.89 -3.07 16.61
N ASP A 37 21.33 -3.15 15.35
CA ASP A 37 20.70 -3.90 14.26
C ASP A 37 19.22 -3.54 13.99
N ALA A 38 18.90 -2.23 13.90
CA ALA A 38 17.60 -1.77 13.42
C ALA A 38 17.57 -1.83 11.89
N HIS A 39 16.62 -2.57 11.31
CA HIS A 39 16.53 -2.80 9.87
C HIS A 39 15.27 -2.17 9.28
N ILE A 40 15.43 -1.55 8.11
CA ILE A 40 14.33 -1.00 7.32
C ILE A 40 14.43 -1.56 5.90
N ALA A 41 13.43 -2.32 5.47
CA ALA A 41 13.32 -2.83 4.11
C ALA A 41 12.48 -1.87 3.25
N LEU A 42 12.88 -1.67 1.99
CA LEU A 42 12.10 -0.98 0.95
C LEU A 42 11.74 -2.04 -0.10
N THR A 43 10.45 -2.24 -0.34
CA THR A 43 9.91 -3.32 -1.18
C THR A 43 8.74 -2.86 -2.04
N ARG A 44 8.39 -3.65 -3.07
CA ARG A 44 7.19 -3.41 -3.91
C ARG A 44 5.90 -3.83 -3.21
N GLY A 45 5.91 -5.03 -2.60
CA GLY A 45 4.83 -5.57 -1.79
C GLY A 45 5.20 -5.73 -0.32
N PRO A 46 4.27 -6.14 0.56
CA PRO A 46 4.52 -6.39 1.98
C PRO A 46 5.19 -7.76 2.20
N VAL A 47 6.22 -8.06 1.40
CA VAL A 47 6.90 -9.35 1.34
C VAL A 47 8.38 -9.15 1.08
N GLU A 48 9.18 -10.07 1.60
CA GLU A 48 10.61 -10.15 1.40
C GLU A 48 10.93 -10.77 0.02
N GLU A 49 10.93 -9.95 -1.03
CA GLU A 49 11.19 -10.38 -2.41
C GLU A 49 12.14 -9.44 -3.15
N ASP A 50 12.82 -9.96 -4.18
CA ASP A 50 13.64 -9.13 -5.07
C ASP A 50 12.77 -8.48 -6.17
N PRO A 51 13.06 -7.22 -6.57
CA PRO A 51 14.11 -6.37 -6.03
C PRO A 51 13.72 -5.73 -4.68
N MET A 52 14.68 -5.65 -3.75
CA MET A 52 14.52 -4.95 -2.47
C MET A 52 15.79 -4.22 -2.05
N TYR A 53 15.62 -3.23 -1.18
CA TYR A 53 16.71 -2.63 -0.42
C TYR A 53 16.53 -2.85 1.07
N GLU A 54 17.64 -2.99 1.79
CA GLU A 54 17.67 -3.09 3.24
C GLU A 54 18.63 -2.05 3.79
N VAL A 55 18.13 -1.19 4.66
CA VAL A 55 18.92 -0.26 5.44
C VAL A 55 19.14 -0.86 6.82
N PHE A 56 20.40 -0.98 7.22
CA PHE A 56 20.81 -1.43 8.54
C PHE A 56 21.31 -0.20 9.27
N ILE A 57 20.72 0.14 10.42
CA ILE A 57 21.18 1.22 11.30
C ILE A 57 21.76 0.57 12.55
N GLY A 58 22.99 0.96 12.90
CA GLY A 58 23.66 0.42 14.08
C GLY A 58 23.92 -1.09 14.00
N GLY A 59 24.24 -1.60 12.82
CA GLY A 59 24.68 -2.97 12.66
C GLY A 59 26.10 -3.21 13.17
N TRP A 60 26.52 -4.47 13.17
CA TRP A 60 27.85 -4.91 13.67
C TRP A 60 28.12 -4.37 15.08
N ARG A 61 27.22 -4.69 16.02
CA ARG A 61 27.28 -4.19 17.41
C ARG A 61 27.26 -2.66 17.46
N ASN A 62 26.32 -2.04 16.74
CA ASN A 62 26.12 -0.59 16.76
C ASN A 62 27.35 0.21 16.29
N SER A 63 28.12 -0.32 15.34
CA SER A 63 29.33 0.32 14.83
C SER A 63 29.17 0.96 13.45
N LYS A 64 28.26 0.45 12.61
CA LYS A 64 28.07 0.96 11.25
C LYS A 64 26.64 0.83 10.74
N SER A 65 26.37 1.55 9.66
CA SER A 65 25.08 1.52 8.97
C SER A 65 25.33 1.28 7.48
N VAL A 66 24.49 0.46 6.84
CA VAL A 66 24.67 0.07 5.43
C VAL A 66 23.35 0.07 4.68
N ILE A 67 23.44 0.22 3.36
CA ILE A 67 22.35 -0.10 2.44
C ILE A 67 22.75 -1.35 1.66
N ARG A 68 21.92 -2.39 1.67
CA ARG A 68 22.11 -3.62 0.90
C ARG A 68 21.04 -3.75 -0.16
N LYS A 69 21.41 -4.21 -1.35
CA LYS A 69 20.47 -4.55 -2.43
C LYS A 69 20.30 -6.07 -2.50
N ASN A 70 19.06 -6.53 -2.59
CA ASN A 70 18.69 -7.94 -2.84
C ASN A 70 19.41 -8.95 -1.93
N ARG A 71 19.66 -8.60 -0.65
CA ARG A 71 20.37 -9.47 0.32
C ARG A 71 21.76 -9.94 -0.15
N THR A 72 22.36 -9.26 -1.13
CA THR A 72 23.65 -9.62 -1.71
C THR A 72 24.77 -8.74 -1.21
N LYS A 73 25.99 -9.29 -1.19
CA LYS A 73 27.24 -8.54 -0.92
C LYS A 73 27.95 -8.23 -2.25
N PRO A 74 28.71 -7.12 -2.33
CA PRO A 74 28.95 -6.11 -1.29
C PRO A 74 27.71 -5.23 -1.01
N ASP A 75 27.69 -4.58 0.16
CA ASP A 75 26.68 -3.56 0.45
C ASP A 75 26.87 -2.38 -0.53
N VAL A 76 25.78 -1.74 -0.94
CA VAL A 76 25.81 -0.66 -1.95
C VAL A 76 26.13 0.71 -1.37
N ALA A 77 26.04 0.86 -0.04
CA ALA A 77 26.53 2.00 0.72
C ALA A 77 26.87 1.57 2.15
N GLU A 78 27.87 2.20 2.76
CA GLU A 78 28.33 1.92 4.13
C GLU A 78 28.85 3.22 4.78
N VAL A 79 28.56 3.40 6.07
CA VAL A 79 29.10 4.48 6.89
C VAL A 79 29.36 4.03 8.33
N ASP A 80 30.50 4.45 8.89
CA ASP A 80 30.76 4.30 10.31
C ASP A 80 29.76 5.13 11.12
N SER A 81 29.11 4.49 12.08
CA SER A 81 28.06 5.12 12.91
C SER A 81 28.07 4.52 14.31
N PRO A 82 29.19 4.68 15.05
CA PRO A 82 29.34 4.11 16.38
C PRO A 82 28.30 4.68 17.34
N ASN A 83 27.67 3.80 18.11
CA ASN A 83 26.65 4.12 19.10
C ASN A 83 25.52 4.96 18.49
N VAL A 84 25.08 4.66 17.26
CA VAL A 84 23.99 5.41 16.63
C VAL A 84 22.63 5.05 17.24
N LEU A 85 22.43 3.78 17.61
CA LEU A 85 21.27 3.32 18.38
C LEU A 85 21.53 3.34 19.90
N SER A 86 20.46 3.18 20.69
CA SER A 86 20.53 3.11 22.15
C SER A 86 19.45 2.18 22.69
N GLU A 87 19.82 1.33 23.66
CA GLU A 87 18.86 0.53 24.43
C GLU A 87 18.11 1.37 25.48
N GLY A 88 18.66 2.52 25.88
CA GLY A 88 18.13 3.34 26.96
C GLY A 88 17.15 4.44 26.54
N GLU A 89 17.09 4.77 25.25
CA GLU A 89 16.26 5.87 24.73
C GLU A 89 15.84 5.65 23.28
N LEU A 90 14.69 6.23 22.90
CA LEU A 90 14.29 6.35 21.51
C LEU A 90 15.22 7.33 20.78
N ARG A 91 15.75 6.92 19.64
CA ARG A 91 16.52 7.78 18.75
C ARG A 91 15.85 7.92 17.41
N GLY A 92 15.74 9.15 16.94
CA GLY A 92 15.02 9.48 15.72
C GLY A 92 15.89 9.49 14.47
N PHE A 93 15.27 9.08 13.37
CA PHE A 93 15.84 8.97 12.05
C PHE A 93 14.80 9.35 10.99
N TRP A 94 15.28 9.54 9.78
CA TRP A 94 14.45 9.63 8.60
C TRP A 94 15.07 8.82 7.48
N ILE A 95 14.20 8.28 6.63
CA ILE A 95 14.57 7.62 5.38
C ILE A 95 13.76 8.23 4.23
N SER A 96 14.40 8.44 3.08
CA SER A 96 13.76 8.92 1.86
C SER A 96 14.15 8.09 0.65
N TRP A 97 13.23 7.97 -0.31
CA TRP A 97 13.37 7.26 -1.58
C TRP A 97 12.80 8.14 -2.71
N ASP A 98 13.58 9.10 -3.19
CA ASP A 98 13.12 10.04 -4.22
C ASP A 98 14.08 10.09 -5.39
N GLY A 99 13.54 10.18 -6.61
CA GLY A 99 14.34 10.33 -7.84
C GLY A 99 15.46 9.30 -8.03
N GLY A 100 15.23 8.03 -7.67
CA GLY A 100 16.24 6.98 -7.75
C GLY A 100 17.35 7.10 -6.68
N ARG A 101 17.07 7.75 -5.55
CA ARG A 101 18.02 7.92 -4.44
C ARG A 101 17.41 7.47 -3.13
N ILE A 102 18.10 6.58 -2.43
CA ILE A 102 17.83 6.23 -1.03
C ILE A 102 18.72 7.08 -0.15
N SER A 103 18.16 7.74 0.85
CA SER A 103 18.92 8.55 1.81
C SER A 103 18.40 8.34 3.22
N VAL A 104 19.32 8.27 4.18
CA VAL A 104 19.03 8.07 5.60
C VAL A 104 19.75 9.15 6.38
N GLY A 105 19.08 9.73 7.37
CA GLY A 105 19.66 10.71 8.27
C GLY A 105 19.05 10.66 9.67
N ARG A 106 19.59 11.47 10.57
CA ARG A 106 19.15 11.55 11.97
C ARG A 106 18.06 12.61 12.12
N GLN A 107 17.18 12.42 13.10
CA GLN A 107 16.15 13.41 13.43
C GLN A 107 16.80 14.76 13.79
N GLY A 108 16.34 15.83 13.16
CA GLY A 108 16.88 17.18 13.33
C GLY A 108 18.08 17.51 12.42
N GLU A 109 18.58 16.55 11.65
CA GLU A 109 19.63 16.77 10.65
C GLU A 109 19.03 16.73 9.24
N ASP A 110 19.28 17.77 8.43
CA ASP A 110 18.82 17.81 7.03
C ASP A 110 19.72 17.01 6.09
N GLN A 111 21.00 16.87 6.43
CA GLN A 111 21.96 16.14 5.62
C GLN A 111 21.88 14.63 5.91
N PRO A 112 21.82 13.77 4.87
CA PRO A 112 21.89 12.33 5.08
C PRO A 112 23.26 11.91 5.58
N CYS A 113 23.29 10.93 6.47
CA CYS A 113 24.52 10.24 6.87
C CYS A 113 24.85 9.03 5.99
N LEU A 114 23.87 8.52 5.23
CA LEU A 114 24.01 7.36 4.36
C LEU A 114 23.16 7.56 3.10
N THR A 115 23.71 7.29 1.91
CA THR A 115 23.02 7.52 0.63
C THR A 115 23.44 6.51 -0.42
N HIS A 116 22.49 6.10 -1.27
CA HIS A 116 22.71 5.27 -2.44
C HIS A 116 21.88 5.82 -3.61
N GLU A 117 22.45 5.81 -4.82
CA GLU A 117 21.77 6.21 -6.06
C GLU A 117 21.62 4.99 -6.98
N ASP A 118 20.40 4.76 -7.46
CA ASP A 118 20.06 3.78 -8.48
C ASP A 118 18.96 4.36 -9.40
N PRO A 119 19.29 4.77 -10.64
CA PRO A 119 18.32 5.26 -11.61
C PRO A 119 17.25 4.22 -11.99
N GLU A 120 17.51 2.92 -11.81
CA GLU A 120 16.59 1.82 -12.09
C GLU A 120 15.84 1.35 -10.83
N MET A 121 15.85 2.16 -9.77
CA MET A 121 15.14 1.85 -8.54
C MET A 121 13.65 1.65 -8.81
N PHE A 122 13.12 0.55 -8.28
CA PHE A 122 11.69 0.27 -8.33
C PHE A 122 10.89 1.27 -7.50
N GLN A 123 9.62 1.40 -7.83
CA GLN A 123 8.67 2.14 -7.01
C GLN A 123 8.46 1.43 -5.66
N VAL A 124 8.82 2.10 -4.57
CA VAL A 124 8.66 1.57 -3.21
C VAL A 124 7.18 1.64 -2.82
N GLY A 125 6.58 0.48 -2.53
CA GLY A 125 5.20 0.36 -2.07
C GLY A 125 5.08 0.14 -0.57
N PHE A 126 6.11 -0.45 0.06
CA PHE A 126 6.09 -0.79 1.50
C PHE A 126 7.45 -0.52 2.16
N LEU A 127 7.38 -0.17 3.45
CA LEU A 127 8.50 -0.19 4.37
C LEU A 127 8.34 -1.35 5.34
N GLY A 128 9.34 -2.21 5.44
CA GLY A 128 9.43 -3.26 6.45
C GLY A 128 10.31 -2.83 7.61
N PHE A 129 9.93 -3.10 8.84
CA PHE A 129 10.74 -2.81 10.03
C PHE A 129 11.01 -4.09 10.83
N CYS A 130 12.25 -4.29 11.26
CA CYS A 130 12.61 -5.35 12.22
C CYS A 130 13.88 -4.99 13.00
N THR A 131 14.15 -5.76 14.05
CA THR A 131 15.47 -5.80 14.69
C THR A 131 16.15 -7.12 14.35
N GLY A 132 17.44 -7.07 14.01
CA GLY A 132 18.23 -8.26 13.70
C GLY A 132 18.49 -9.14 14.92
N TRP A 133 19.08 -10.32 14.66
CA TRP A 133 19.46 -11.26 15.72
C TRP A 133 20.42 -10.63 16.74
N GLY A 134 20.10 -10.77 18.02
CA GLY A 134 20.80 -10.15 19.15
C GLY A 134 20.19 -8.84 19.64
N ALA A 135 19.06 -8.40 19.08
CA ALA A 135 18.37 -7.17 19.49
C ALA A 135 16.85 -7.29 19.41
N SER A 136 16.16 -6.71 20.38
CA SER A 136 14.73 -6.36 20.25
C SER A 136 14.60 -4.84 20.17
N GLY A 137 13.53 -4.37 19.54
CA GLY A 137 13.33 -2.94 19.28
C GLY A 137 11.94 -2.45 19.65
N ASN A 138 11.86 -1.24 20.20
CA ASN A 138 10.62 -0.48 20.28
C ASN A 138 10.67 0.63 19.23
N TRP A 139 9.61 0.75 18.43
CA TRP A 139 9.53 1.62 17.28
C TRP A 139 8.40 2.63 17.45
N VAL A 140 8.67 3.86 17.03
CA VAL A 140 7.67 4.92 16.88
C VAL A 140 7.79 5.44 15.45
N VAL A 141 6.84 5.14 14.60
CA VAL A 141 6.93 5.45 13.16
C VAL A 141 5.88 6.48 12.79
N GLU A 142 6.25 7.44 11.95
CA GLU A 142 5.31 8.40 11.37
C GLU A 142 4.20 7.65 10.64
N GLU A 143 2.96 7.89 11.06
CA GLU A 143 1.82 7.45 10.27
C GLU A 143 1.91 8.14 8.91
N PRO A 144 1.83 7.39 7.80
CA PRO A 144 1.64 8.02 6.52
C PRO A 144 0.44 8.96 6.63
N PRO A 145 0.51 10.18 6.07
CA PRO A 145 -0.60 11.10 6.16
C PRO A 145 -1.84 10.39 5.65
N LYS A 146 -2.88 10.26 6.50
CA LYS A 146 -4.21 9.81 6.06
C LYS A 146 -4.59 10.69 4.88
N ARG A 147 -4.47 10.15 3.67
CA ARG A 147 -4.94 10.83 2.47
C ARG A 147 -6.42 10.47 2.41
N GLU A 148 -7.25 11.47 2.22
CA GLU A 148 -8.63 11.20 1.85
C GLU A 148 -8.59 10.36 0.56
N ALA A 149 -9.48 9.37 0.47
CA ALA A 149 -9.63 8.55 -0.71
C ALA A 149 -9.68 9.42 -1.98
N TYR A 150 -8.84 9.13 -2.96
CA TYR A 150 -8.83 9.88 -4.21
C TYR A 150 -8.70 8.94 -5.41
N TRP A 151 -9.20 9.41 -6.56
CA TRP A 151 -9.19 8.69 -7.82
C TRP A 151 -8.04 9.20 -8.69
N GLU A 152 -7.11 8.32 -9.06
CA GLU A 152 -5.97 8.67 -9.91
C GLU A 152 -6.14 8.08 -11.30
N LYS A 153 -6.13 8.95 -12.32
CA LYS A 153 -6.28 8.57 -13.73
C LYS A 153 -5.08 7.75 -14.18
N ALA A 154 -5.36 6.64 -14.86
CA ALA A 154 -4.36 5.77 -15.45
C ALA A 154 -4.88 5.18 -16.76
N SER A 155 -3.97 4.62 -17.55
CA SER A 155 -4.32 3.96 -18.81
C SER A 155 -3.28 2.94 -19.24
N ASN A 156 -3.66 2.05 -20.16
CA ASN A 156 -2.75 1.12 -20.85
C ASN A 156 -1.88 0.30 -19.88
N GLY A 157 -2.48 -0.21 -18.81
CA GLY A 157 -1.81 -1.03 -17.80
C GLY A 157 -1.01 -0.25 -16.76
N ALA A 158 -0.96 1.09 -16.81
CA ALA A 158 -0.32 1.89 -15.78
C ALA A 158 -1.03 1.72 -14.42
N VAL A 159 -0.25 1.62 -13.35
CA VAL A 159 -0.73 1.50 -11.97
C VAL A 159 -0.10 2.62 -11.13
N PRO A 160 -0.89 3.50 -10.50
CA PRO A 160 -0.39 4.55 -9.62
C PRO A 160 0.32 4.05 -8.36
N ALA A 161 0.91 4.98 -7.60
CA ALA A 161 1.34 4.71 -6.23
C ALA A 161 0.16 4.66 -5.26
N ASN A 162 0.32 3.98 -4.12
CA ASN A 162 -0.65 3.97 -3.01
C ASN A 162 -2.05 3.45 -3.40
N VAL A 163 -2.09 2.47 -4.31
CA VAL A 163 -3.35 1.83 -4.73
C VAL A 163 -3.97 1.02 -3.60
N VAL A 164 -5.28 0.84 -3.67
CA VAL A 164 -6.05 0.05 -2.71
C VAL A 164 -6.34 -1.35 -3.27
N PRO A 165 -5.73 -2.41 -2.73
CA PRO A 165 -6.16 -3.78 -3.01
C PRO A 165 -7.58 -3.98 -2.52
N GLY A 166 -8.48 -4.46 -3.37
CA GLY A 166 -9.87 -4.69 -3.01
C GLY A 166 -10.29 -6.16 -3.03
N GLY A 167 -9.49 -7.01 -3.67
CA GLY A 167 -9.86 -8.39 -3.91
C GLY A 167 -8.70 -9.25 -4.41
N THR A 168 -8.96 -10.53 -4.53
CA THR A 168 -8.03 -11.54 -5.02
C THR A 168 -8.80 -12.60 -5.81
N ASP A 169 -8.26 -13.03 -6.94
CA ASP A 169 -8.70 -14.25 -7.59
C ASP A 169 -7.66 -15.34 -7.28
N ALA A 170 -7.94 -16.19 -6.28
CA ALA A 170 -6.97 -17.19 -5.87
C ALA A 170 -6.79 -18.33 -6.90
N GLU A 171 -7.73 -18.50 -7.86
CA GLU A 171 -7.57 -19.48 -8.93
C GLU A 171 -6.48 -19.07 -9.93
N THR A 172 -6.38 -17.77 -10.22
CA THR A 172 -5.33 -17.23 -11.10
C THR A 172 -4.12 -16.70 -10.34
N GLY A 173 -4.28 -16.39 -9.04
CA GLY A 173 -3.28 -15.73 -8.21
C GLY A 173 -3.27 -14.20 -8.35
N ASP A 174 -4.28 -13.62 -9.01
CA ASP A 174 -4.30 -12.18 -9.28
C ASP A 174 -4.77 -11.36 -8.06
N VAL A 175 -4.08 -10.25 -7.81
CA VAL A 175 -4.54 -9.20 -6.91
C VAL A 175 -5.40 -8.22 -7.70
N LEU A 176 -6.60 -7.95 -7.21
CA LEU A 176 -7.56 -7.04 -7.82
C LEU A 176 -7.51 -5.67 -7.14
N LEU A 177 -7.36 -4.61 -7.93
CA LEU A 177 -7.38 -3.24 -7.44
C LEU A 177 -8.77 -2.61 -7.62
N VAL A 178 -9.17 -1.73 -6.69
CA VAL A 178 -10.41 -0.97 -6.84
C VAL A 178 -10.22 0.08 -7.93
N ALA A 179 -11.03 -0.01 -8.98
CA ALA A 179 -10.99 0.92 -10.10
C ALA A 179 -12.39 1.39 -10.48
N ARG A 180 -12.47 2.43 -11.29
CA ARG A 180 -13.69 2.84 -11.97
C ARG A 180 -13.38 3.29 -13.39
N ALA A 181 -14.37 3.23 -14.26
CA ALA A 181 -14.22 3.69 -15.63
C ALA A 181 -15.54 4.22 -16.18
N GLU A 182 -15.44 5.07 -17.20
CA GLU A 182 -16.60 5.55 -17.95
C GLU A 182 -17.11 4.48 -18.93
N HIS A 183 -18.41 4.24 -18.94
CA HIS A 183 -19.08 3.36 -19.89
C HIS A 183 -20.55 3.78 -20.07
N GLU A 184 -20.99 3.97 -21.31
CA GLU A 184 -22.38 4.35 -21.66
C GLU A 184 -22.92 5.56 -20.86
N GLY A 185 -22.09 6.58 -20.63
CA GLY A 185 -22.48 7.79 -19.91
C GLY A 185 -22.47 7.66 -18.38
N ALA A 186 -22.17 6.49 -17.85
CA ALA A 186 -21.99 6.23 -16.42
C ALA A 186 -20.51 6.20 -16.04
N VAL A 187 -20.21 6.50 -14.78
CA VAL A 187 -18.93 6.20 -14.13
C VAL A 187 -19.16 5.00 -13.23
N ILE A 188 -18.51 3.87 -13.52
CA ILE A 188 -18.86 2.59 -12.91
C ILE A 188 -17.66 2.03 -12.14
N PRO A 189 -17.78 1.75 -10.83
CA PRO A 189 -16.74 1.05 -10.09
C PRO A 189 -16.69 -0.44 -10.45
N GLY A 190 -15.49 -1.02 -10.38
CA GLY A 190 -15.20 -2.40 -10.72
C GLY A 190 -13.79 -2.80 -10.30
N LYS A 191 -13.18 -3.72 -11.03
CA LYS A 191 -11.85 -4.27 -10.72
C LYS A 191 -10.83 -3.87 -11.79
N PHE A 192 -9.62 -3.50 -11.39
CA PHE A 192 -8.46 -3.50 -12.28
C PHE A 192 -7.62 -4.75 -12.02
N VAL A 193 -7.21 -5.42 -13.10
CA VAL A 193 -6.38 -6.64 -13.04
C VAL A 193 -4.99 -6.30 -13.59
N PRO A 194 -3.96 -6.14 -12.74
CA PRO A 194 -2.61 -5.78 -13.18
C PRO A 194 -2.04 -6.72 -14.24
N ALA A 195 -2.29 -8.03 -14.11
CA ALA A 195 -1.85 -9.02 -15.09
C ALA A 195 -2.46 -8.83 -16.48
N HIS A 196 -3.67 -8.27 -16.57
CA HIS A 196 -4.36 -8.01 -17.85
C HIS A 196 -4.11 -6.59 -18.36
N GLY A 197 -3.72 -5.66 -17.48
CA GLY A 197 -3.48 -4.25 -17.81
C GLY A 197 -4.75 -3.45 -18.11
N VAL A 198 -5.93 -3.91 -17.70
CA VAL A 198 -7.22 -3.25 -17.96
C VAL A 198 -8.13 -3.25 -16.73
N ALA A 199 -9.04 -2.28 -16.69
CA ALA A 199 -10.16 -2.27 -15.75
C ALA A 199 -11.38 -2.99 -16.35
N TYR A 200 -12.15 -3.66 -15.51
CA TYR A 200 -13.40 -4.33 -15.87
C TYR A 200 -14.54 -3.73 -15.07
N VAL A 201 -15.60 -3.34 -15.77
CA VAL A 201 -16.82 -2.74 -15.19
C VAL A 201 -18.07 -3.45 -15.69
N CYS A 202 -19.13 -3.47 -14.87
CA CYS A 202 -20.38 -4.11 -15.23
C CYS A 202 -21.35 -3.14 -15.89
N TRP A 203 -21.92 -3.53 -17.03
CA TRP A 203 -23.03 -2.80 -17.62
C TRP A 203 -23.86 -3.68 -18.56
N GLY A 204 -25.18 -3.57 -18.46
CA GLY A 204 -26.11 -4.24 -19.37
C GLY A 204 -26.01 -5.78 -19.38
N GLY A 205 -25.68 -6.41 -18.25
CA GLY A 205 -25.52 -7.86 -18.16
C GLY A 205 -24.12 -8.39 -18.54
N ALA A 206 -23.19 -7.53 -18.93
CA ALA A 206 -21.86 -7.92 -19.40
C ALA A 206 -20.72 -7.26 -18.62
N GLU A 207 -19.54 -7.90 -18.68
CA GLU A 207 -18.26 -7.36 -18.23
C GLU A 207 -17.57 -6.63 -19.40
N HIS A 208 -17.14 -5.39 -19.16
CA HIS A 208 -16.51 -4.54 -20.18
C HIS A 208 -15.09 -4.18 -19.80
N ALA A 209 -14.12 -4.51 -20.65
CA ALA A 209 -12.72 -4.14 -20.49
C ALA A 209 -12.48 -2.66 -20.91
N LYS A 210 -11.72 -1.92 -20.10
CA LYS A 210 -11.45 -0.50 -20.27
C LYS A 210 -9.95 -0.22 -20.18
N GLN A 211 -9.42 0.42 -21.21
CA GLN A 211 -8.01 0.85 -21.29
C GLN A 211 -7.75 2.18 -20.58
N GLU A 212 -8.78 2.98 -20.36
CA GLU A 212 -8.74 4.24 -19.60
C GLU A 212 -9.62 4.07 -18.37
N TYR A 213 -9.05 4.39 -17.21
CA TYR A 213 -9.66 4.13 -15.91
C TYR A 213 -9.09 5.06 -14.84
N GLU A 214 -9.71 5.05 -13.68
CA GLU A 214 -9.20 5.66 -12.47
C GLU A 214 -9.04 4.57 -11.39
N ILE A 215 -7.91 4.57 -10.68
CA ILE A 215 -7.66 3.66 -9.56
C ILE A 215 -7.88 4.40 -8.25
N LEU A 216 -8.51 3.73 -7.29
CA LEU A 216 -8.67 4.25 -5.93
C LEU A 216 -7.34 4.20 -5.19
N CYS A 217 -6.94 5.34 -4.64
CA CYS A 217 -5.66 5.53 -3.97
C CYS A 217 -5.80 6.21 -2.60
N GLY A 218 -4.77 6.02 -1.76
CA GLY A 218 -4.52 6.83 -0.57
C GLY A 218 -5.33 6.47 0.68
N VAL A 219 -6.19 5.46 0.62
CA VAL A 219 -7.03 5.05 1.75
C VAL A 219 -6.74 3.62 2.20
N GLU A 220 -6.80 3.37 3.50
CA GLU A 220 -6.89 2.02 4.05
C GLU A 220 -8.38 1.63 4.10
N PRO A 221 -8.84 0.69 3.27
CA PRO A 221 -10.25 0.40 3.16
C PRO A 221 -10.74 -0.37 4.38
N GLN A 222 -11.87 0.05 4.94
CA GLN A 222 -12.65 -0.81 5.82
C GLN A 222 -13.80 -1.41 5.01
N TRP A 223 -14.06 -2.70 5.20
CA TRP A 223 -15.11 -3.41 4.49
C TRP A 223 -16.18 -3.83 5.48
N VAL A 224 -17.41 -3.41 5.22
CA VAL A 224 -18.54 -3.61 6.12
C VAL A 224 -19.60 -4.43 5.41
N SER A 225 -19.99 -5.55 6.01
CA SER A 225 -21.04 -6.41 5.48
C SER A 225 -22.36 -5.67 5.33
N ALA A 226 -23.02 -5.88 4.20
CA ALA A 226 -24.33 -5.30 3.87
C ALA A 226 -25.08 -6.25 2.91
N GLN A 227 -26.37 -6.00 2.70
CA GLN A 227 -27.19 -6.81 1.82
C GLN A 227 -28.37 -6.03 1.26
N ASP A 228 -29.02 -6.56 0.23
CA ASP A 228 -30.32 -6.10 -0.27
C ASP A 228 -30.40 -4.58 -0.59
N GLY A 229 -29.28 -3.99 -1.02
CA GLY A 229 -29.17 -2.57 -1.37
C GLY A 229 -28.78 -1.66 -0.20
N GLU A 230 -28.56 -2.21 0.99
CA GLU A 230 -28.06 -1.46 2.15
C GLU A 230 -26.66 -0.92 1.88
N VAL A 231 -26.43 0.29 2.39
CA VAL A 231 -25.15 1.00 2.32
C VAL A 231 -24.85 1.57 3.72
N PRO A 232 -23.73 1.19 4.34
CA PRO A 232 -23.36 1.66 5.67
C PRO A 232 -22.94 3.14 5.67
N PRO A 233 -23.08 3.85 6.81
CA PRO A 233 -22.53 5.19 6.96
C PRO A 233 -21.02 5.21 6.68
N GLY A 234 -20.55 6.22 5.94
CA GLY A 234 -19.15 6.35 5.54
C GLY A 234 -18.77 5.58 4.27
N ALA A 235 -19.75 4.95 3.59
CA ALA A 235 -19.51 4.34 2.29
C ALA A 235 -19.01 5.36 1.26
N LEU A 236 -17.96 5.00 0.54
CA LEU A 236 -17.36 5.86 -0.47
C LEU A 236 -18.21 5.87 -1.75
N GLU A 237 -18.76 7.03 -2.13
CA GLU A 237 -19.37 7.22 -3.44
C GLU A 237 -18.32 7.08 -4.54
N ALA A 238 -18.53 6.14 -5.45
CA ALA A 238 -17.49 5.71 -6.39
C ALA A 238 -17.84 5.95 -7.85
N GLY A 239 -19.11 6.18 -8.16
CA GLY A 239 -19.59 6.37 -9.51
C GLY A 239 -21.04 6.81 -9.54
N LYS A 240 -21.56 7.03 -10.75
CA LYS A 240 -22.97 7.34 -10.97
C LYS A 240 -23.46 6.70 -12.26
N SER A 241 -24.71 6.27 -12.27
CA SER A 241 -25.40 5.86 -13.49
C SER A 241 -25.62 7.03 -14.45
N GLU A 242 -26.03 6.72 -15.66
CA GLU A 242 -26.49 7.66 -16.69
C GLU A 242 -27.62 8.59 -16.21
N ASP A 243 -28.45 8.12 -15.28
CA ASP A 243 -29.56 8.86 -14.67
C ASP A 243 -29.19 9.53 -13.33
N GLY A 244 -27.93 9.38 -12.91
CA GLY A 244 -27.40 10.01 -11.69
C GLY A 244 -27.58 9.20 -10.39
N GLU A 245 -28.01 7.93 -10.46
CA GLU A 245 -27.98 7.03 -9.30
C GLU A 245 -26.53 6.83 -8.85
N VAL A 246 -26.26 7.02 -7.55
CA VAL A 246 -24.92 6.82 -6.98
C VAL A 246 -24.59 5.33 -6.91
N PHE A 247 -23.40 4.97 -7.36
CA PHE A 247 -22.80 3.65 -7.15
C PHE A 247 -21.76 3.70 -6.04
N TYR A 248 -21.72 2.63 -5.24
CA TYR A 248 -20.71 2.42 -4.21
C TYR A 248 -19.82 1.23 -4.59
N ILE A 249 -18.63 1.16 -3.98
CA ILE A 249 -17.74 0.00 -4.17
C ILE A 249 -18.23 -1.15 -3.30
N GLY A 250 -18.55 -2.26 -3.94
CA GLY A 250 -18.84 -3.52 -3.27
C GLY A 250 -17.74 -4.53 -3.52
N ARG A 251 -17.60 -5.49 -2.61
CA ARG A 251 -16.90 -6.74 -2.90
C ARG A 251 -17.71 -7.94 -2.44
N VAL A 252 -17.46 -9.08 -3.07
CA VAL A 252 -18.17 -10.34 -2.83
C VAL A 252 -17.14 -11.44 -2.64
N ASN A 253 -17.33 -12.23 -1.58
CA ASN A 253 -16.63 -13.49 -1.39
C ASN A 253 -17.45 -14.63 -2.04
N ASP A 254 -16.89 -15.27 -3.06
CA ASP A 254 -17.48 -16.40 -3.77
C ASP A 254 -16.47 -17.55 -3.87
N GLY A 255 -16.38 -18.34 -2.80
CA GLY A 255 -15.44 -19.44 -2.67
C GLY A 255 -14.00 -18.96 -2.42
N GLU A 256 -13.10 -19.24 -3.36
CA GLU A 256 -11.69 -18.80 -3.29
C GLU A 256 -11.46 -17.42 -3.92
N LYS A 257 -12.53 -16.75 -4.35
CA LYS A 257 -12.48 -15.45 -5.02
C LYS A 257 -13.04 -14.36 -4.12
N LEU A 258 -12.34 -13.25 -4.06
CA LEU A 258 -12.79 -12.00 -3.46
C LEU A 258 -12.85 -10.96 -4.57
N MET A 259 -14.05 -10.67 -5.07
CA MET A 259 -14.25 -9.93 -6.32
C MET A 259 -14.86 -8.55 -6.07
N ILE A 260 -14.40 -7.53 -6.80
CA ILE A 260 -14.82 -6.12 -6.64
C ILE A 260 -15.86 -5.77 -7.70
N GLY A 261 -16.87 -4.99 -7.31
CA GLY A 261 -17.98 -4.60 -8.18
C GLY A 261 -18.64 -3.29 -7.76
N LYS A 262 -19.83 -3.04 -8.31
CA LYS A 262 -20.69 -1.89 -8.01
C LYS A 262 -21.87 -2.31 -7.14
N VAL A 263 -22.12 -1.60 -6.05
CA VAL A 263 -23.40 -1.70 -5.33
C VAL A 263 -24.38 -0.73 -5.97
N GLN A 264 -25.50 -1.28 -6.45
CA GLN A 264 -26.60 -0.51 -7.00
C GLN A 264 -27.81 -0.65 -6.09
N THR A 265 -28.04 0.39 -5.29
CA THR A 265 -29.01 0.37 -4.18
C THR A 265 -30.44 0.13 -4.66
N SER A 266 -30.83 0.73 -5.79
CA SER A 266 -32.16 0.57 -6.37
C SER A 266 -32.43 -0.88 -6.82
N HIS A 267 -31.40 -1.60 -7.23
CA HIS A 267 -31.46 -2.99 -7.68
C HIS A 267 -31.25 -4.00 -6.54
N LYS A 268 -30.87 -3.53 -5.35
CA LYS A 268 -30.66 -4.32 -4.14
C LYS A 268 -29.54 -5.37 -4.23
N VAL A 269 -28.54 -5.12 -5.06
CA VAL A 269 -27.44 -6.07 -5.29
C VAL A 269 -26.09 -5.37 -5.47
N CYS A 270 -25.02 -6.13 -5.23
CA CYS A 270 -23.69 -5.85 -5.75
C CYS A 270 -23.51 -6.60 -7.07
N TYR A 271 -23.20 -5.87 -8.13
CA TYR A 271 -22.86 -6.43 -9.44
C TYR A 271 -21.34 -6.54 -9.59
N VAL A 272 -20.85 -7.73 -9.91
CA VAL A 272 -19.43 -8.04 -10.08
C VAL A 272 -19.15 -8.43 -11.53
N PRO A 273 -18.12 -7.84 -12.18
CA PRO A 273 -17.74 -8.21 -13.53
C PRO A 273 -16.88 -9.45 -13.44
N TYR A 274 -17.28 -10.56 -14.07
CA TYR A 274 -16.48 -11.78 -14.07
C TYR A 274 -16.82 -12.69 -15.25
N GLY A 275 -15.79 -13.25 -15.91
CA GLY A 275 -15.96 -14.24 -16.96
C GLY A 275 -16.77 -13.72 -18.16
N GLY A 276 -16.68 -12.42 -18.48
CA GLY A 276 -17.47 -11.79 -19.53
C GLY A 276 -18.90 -11.40 -19.14
N SER A 277 -19.33 -11.68 -17.90
CA SER A 277 -20.70 -11.45 -17.43
C SER A 277 -20.77 -10.46 -16.26
N GLU A 278 -21.93 -9.83 -16.09
CA GLU A 278 -22.31 -9.09 -14.87
C GLU A 278 -23.05 -10.05 -13.92
N LEU A 279 -22.42 -10.40 -12.81
CA LEU A 279 -22.97 -11.31 -11.80
C LEU A 279 -23.60 -10.51 -10.66
N ALA A 280 -24.81 -10.89 -10.22
CA ALA A 280 -25.55 -10.17 -9.19
C ALA A 280 -25.54 -10.92 -7.84
N TYR A 281 -25.17 -10.23 -6.77
CA TYR A 281 -25.10 -10.79 -5.42
C TYR A 281 -25.90 -9.93 -4.43
N PRO A 282 -26.86 -10.52 -3.68
CA PRO A 282 -27.63 -9.78 -2.68
C PRO A 282 -26.86 -9.56 -1.37
N ASN A 283 -25.83 -10.36 -1.08
CA ASN A 283 -24.96 -10.21 0.09
C ASN A 283 -23.56 -9.79 -0.37
N TYR A 284 -23.00 -8.78 0.28
CA TYR A 284 -21.73 -8.18 -0.12
C TYR A 284 -21.08 -7.43 1.05
N GLU A 285 -19.88 -6.91 0.85
CA GLU A 285 -19.27 -5.91 1.72
C GLU A 285 -19.15 -4.59 0.97
N VAL A 286 -19.33 -3.47 1.66
CA VAL A 286 -19.18 -2.11 1.12
C VAL A 286 -17.90 -1.48 1.66
N LEU A 287 -17.15 -0.82 0.79
CA LEU A 287 -15.97 -0.05 1.19
C LEU A 287 -16.39 1.24 1.90
N VAL A 288 -15.91 1.43 3.13
CA VAL A 288 -16.09 2.63 3.94
C VAL A 288 -14.74 3.28 4.28
N VAL A 289 -14.73 4.61 4.44
CA VAL A 289 -13.52 5.44 4.65
C VAL A 289 -13.66 6.44 5.80
#